data_AF-A0A1J3DRH6-F1
#
_entry.id   AF-A0A1J3DRH6-F1
#
_cell.length_a   1.000
_cell.length_b   1.000
_cell.length_c   1.000
_cell.angle_alpha   90.00
_cell.angle_beta   90.00
_cell.angle_gamma   90.00
#
_symmetry.space_group_name_H-M   'P 1'
#
loop_
_entity.id
_entity.type
_entity.pdbx_description
1 polymer ?
#
loop_
_entity_poly.entity_id
_entity_poly.type
_entity_poly.pdbx_seq_one_letter_code
_entity_poly.pdbx_strand_id
1 'polypeptide(L)'
;QRKNLKPNEITLLSVLSSCSLLGSLDLGKWIHEYAKIHGFCKYVKVNTALIDMFAKCGSLDDAVTLFEKMRHKDTQAWSAMIVAYANHGEAEKSMLMFERMRSENVQPDEITFLGLLNACSHRGLVEEGREYYSRMVNEFGIVPSIKHYGSMVDLLGRAGHLDDAYRFIDSLPISPTPMLWRILLSACSSHNDLELAEKISERIFELDDSHGGDYVILSNLYARNKKWENVDSLRKVMKDRQAVKVPGCSSIEVDNVVHEFFSGECVKSRNTNLHKALDEMVKELKLAGYVPDTSMVVHADMSDQEKETALRYHSEKLAIAFGLLNTPPGTTIRVVKNLRVCRDCHNAAKLISLVFGRKVVLRDVQRFHHFEDGKCSCGDFW
;
A
#
# COMPACT_ATOMS: atom_id res chain seq x y z
N GLN A 1 9.23 14.28 -33.47
CA GLN A 1 9.10 15.48 -32.61
C GLN A 1 8.92 16.71 -33.51
N ARG A 2 7.74 17.34 -33.52
CA ARG A 2 7.49 18.61 -34.24
C ARG A 2 7.27 19.72 -33.18
N LYS A 3 8.08 20.79 -33.30
CA LYS A 3 8.25 22.01 -32.45
C LYS A 3 9.30 21.92 -31.32
N ASN A 4 10.17 22.94 -31.25
CA ASN A 4 11.13 23.28 -30.17
C ASN A 4 10.43 23.61 -28.84
N LEU A 5 9.48 22.80 -28.40
CA LEU A 5 8.81 22.97 -27.13
C LEU A 5 9.74 22.49 -26.03
N LYS A 6 10.15 23.42 -25.16
CA LYS A 6 10.91 23.08 -23.95
C LYS A 6 9.92 22.66 -22.86
N PRO A 7 10.23 21.61 -22.07
CA PRO A 7 9.48 21.29 -20.87
C PRO A 7 9.31 22.52 -19.98
N ASN A 8 8.10 22.69 -19.46
CA ASN A 8 7.79 23.69 -18.45
C ASN A 8 7.49 22.99 -17.12
N GLU A 9 7.18 23.76 -16.09
CA GLU A 9 6.93 23.21 -14.76
C GLU A 9 5.70 22.31 -14.71
N ILE A 10 4.67 22.56 -15.53
CA ILE A 10 3.51 21.68 -15.65
C ILE A 10 3.92 20.32 -16.23
N THR A 11 4.79 20.33 -17.23
CA THR A 11 5.34 19.10 -17.83
C THR A 11 6.06 18.27 -16.78
N LEU A 12 6.87 18.90 -15.93
CA LEU A 12 7.57 18.22 -14.85
C LEU A 12 6.59 17.62 -13.82
N LEU A 13 5.57 18.37 -13.41
CA LEU A 13 4.56 17.87 -12.47
C LEU A 13 3.86 16.61 -13.01
N SER A 14 3.50 16.60 -14.30
CA SER A 14 2.87 15.43 -14.92
C SER A 14 3.81 14.21 -14.95
N VAL A 15 5.07 14.40 -15.37
CA VAL A 15 6.03 13.28 -15.45
C VAL A 15 6.38 12.75 -14.06
N LEU A 16 6.54 13.63 -13.06
CA LEU A 16 6.79 13.24 -11.68
C LEU A 16 5.64 12.42 -11.12
N SER A 17 4.39 12.84 -11.36
CA SER A 17 3.21 12.07 -10.96
C SER A 17 3.19 10.67 -11.56
N SER A 18 3.54 10.53 -12.85
CA SER A 18 3.68 9.21 -13.49
C SER A 18 4.78 8.36 -12.85
N CYS A 19 5.93 8.95 -12.52
CA CYS A 19 7.01 8.24 -11.82
C CYS A 19 6.54 7.76 -10.44
N SER A 20 5.84 8.60 -9.68
CA SER A 20 5.26 8.26 -8.38
C SER A 20 4.31 7.06 -8.46
N LEU A 21 3.48 7.00 -9.52
CA LEU A 21 2.50 5.93 -9.71
C LEU A 21 3.17 4.61 -10.09
N LEU A 22 4.17 4.66 -10.97
CA LEU A 22 4.90 3.47 -11.46
C LEU A 22 5.99 2.99 -10.49
N GLY A 23 6.40 3.82 -9.53
CA GLY A 23 7.55 3.54 -8.67
C GLY A 23 8.89 3.67 -9.39
N SER A 24 8.94 4.44 -10.48
CA SER A 24 10.15 4.64 -11.31
C SER A 24 11.09 5.66 -10.68
N LEU A 25 11.90 5.21 -9.74
CA LEU A 25 12.85 6.03 -8.98
C LEU A 25 13.96 6.58 -9.88
N ASP A 26 14.51 5.76 -10.77
CA ASP A 26 15.66 6.18 -11.57
C ASP A 26 15.25 7.28 -12.56
N LEU A 27 14.14 7.09 -13.27
CA LEU A 27 13.55 8.14 -14.10
C LEU A 27 13.25 9.40 -13.26
N GLY A 28 12.69 9.23 -12.06
CA GLY A 28 12.47 10.33 -11.12
C GLY A 28 13.73 11.14 -10.79
N LYS A 29 14.87 10.46 -10.59
CA LYS A 29 16.18 11.10 -10.37
C LYS A 29 16.66 11.88 -11.59
N TRP A 30 16.49 11.33 -12.79
CA TRP A 30 16.79 12.06 -14.04
C TRP A 30 15.97 13.35 -14.16
N ILE A 31 14.67 13.29 -13.83
CA ILE A 31 13.79 14.47 -13.83
C ILE A 31 14.21 15.48 -12.76
N HIS A 32 14.63 15.02 -11.57
CA HIS A 32 15.17 15.90 -10.53
C HIS A 32 16.42 16.66 -11.01
N GLU A 33 17.39 15.97 -11.61
CA GLU A 33 18.59 16.63 -12.15
C GLU A 33 18.26 17.57 -13.30
N TYR A 34 17.34 17.19 -14.19
CA TYR A 34 16.83 18.09 -15.22
C TYR A 34 16.22 19.37 -14.61
N ALA A 35 15.38 19.23 -13.58
CA ALA A 35 14.75 20.35 -12.89
C ALA A 35 15.79 21.29 -12.25
N LYS A 36 16.87 20.73 -11.69
CA LYS A 36 17.97 21.47 -11.09
C LYS A 36 18.76 22.27 -12.13
N ILE A 37 19.18 21.62 -13.22
CA ILE A 37 19.95 22.25 -14.32
C ILE A 37 19.18 23.41 -14.95
N HIS A 38 17.87 23.27 -15.11
CA HIS A 38 17.02 24.27 -15.76
C HIS A 38 16.37 25.26 -14.79
N GLY A 39 16.75 25.22 -13.50
CA GLY A 39 16.31 26.18 -12.50
C GLY A 39 14.82 26.07 -12.11
N PHE A 40 14.21 24.89 -12.26
CA PHE A 40 12.84 24.62 -11.82
C PHE A 40 12.73 24.37 -10.31
N CYS A 41 13.82 23.97 -9.63
CA CYS A 41 13.85 23.78 -8.17
C CYS A 41 13.64 25.09 -7.38
N LYS A 42 13.56 26.25 -8.04
CA LYS A 42 13.12 27.51 -7.40
C LYS A 42 11.62 27.54 -7.10
N TYR A 43 10.83 26.70 -7.76
CA TYR A 43 9.39 26.63 -7.59
C TYR A 43 9.02 25.61 -6.51
N VAL A 44 8.34 26.06 -5.45
CA VAL A 44 7.90 25.19 -4.33
C VAL A 44 7.11 23.99 -4.84
N LYS A 45 6.12 24.22 -5.73
CA LYS A 45 5.31 23.15 -6.35
C LYS A 45 6.12 22.03 -7.01
N VAL A 46 7.27 22.36 -7.64
CA VAL A 46 8.13 21.35 -8.28
C VAL A 46 8.87 20.55 -7.22
N ASN A 47 9.40 21.19 -6.17
CA ASN A 47 10.03 20.47 -5.06
C ASN A 47 9.02 19.59 -4.29
N THR A 48 7.80 20.08 -4.06
CA THR A 48 6.74 19.28 -3.43
C THR A 48 6.38 18.04 -4.26
N ALA A 49 6.30 18.16 -5.59
CA ALA A 49 6.07 17.01 -6.46
C ALA A 49 7.27 16.04 -6.51
N LEU A 50 8.50 16.56 -6.44
CA LEU A 50 9.70 15.73 -6.32
C LEU A 50 9.73 14.96 -4.98
N ILE A 51 9.36 15.61 -3.88
CA ILE A 51 9.20 14.99 -2.55
C ILE A 51 8.19 13.84 -2.63
N ASP A 52 7.00 14.09 -3.17
CA ASP A 52 5.95 13.07 -3.33
C ASP A 52 6.45 11.89 -4.19
N MET A 53 7.18 12.18 -5.27
CA MET A 53 7.78 11.18 -6.14
C MET A 53 8.83 10.34 -5.42
N PHE A 54 9.81 10.96 -4.77
CA PHE A 54 10.83 10.22 -4.02
C PHE A 54 10.22 9.32 -2.94
N ALA A 55 9.26 9.86 -2.17
CA ALA A 55 8.53 9.10 -1.17
C ALA A 55 7.78 7.91 -1.79
N LYS A 56 6.95 8.14 -2.81
CA LYS A 56 6.16 7.08 -3.47
C LYS A 56 6.98 6.08 -4.29
N CYS A 57 8.24 6.40 -4.61
CA CYS A 57 9.21 5.48 -5.19
C CYS A 57 10.07 4.77 -4.12
N GLY A 58 9.75 4.93 -2.83
CA GLY A 58 10.43 4.21 -1.74
C GLY A 58 11.78 4.79 -1.34
N SER A 59 12.09 6.03 -1.73
CA SER A 59 13.30 6.75 -1.33
C SER A 59 12.95 7.90 -0.37
N LEU A 60 12.61 7.56 0.88
CA LEU A 60 12.25 8.55 1.90
C LEU A 60 13.41 9.51 2.20
N ASP A 61 14.64 9.01 2.22
CA ASP A 61 15.84 9.83 2.53
C ASP A 61 16.07 10.94 1.50
N ASP A 62 15.82 10.67 0.22
CA ASP A 62 15.89 11.68 -0.84
C ASP A 62 14.78 12.74 -0.67
N ALA A 63 13.57 12.32 -0.30
CA ALA A 63 12.45 13.22 -0.02
C ALA A 63 12.76 14.15 1.17
N VAL A 64 13.25 13.59 2.28
CA VAL A 64 13.67 14.36 3.47
C VAL A 64 14.79 15.33 3.13
N THR A 65 15.82 14.86 2.42
CA THR A 65 16.96 15.69 2.00
C THR A 65 16.50 16.87 1.14
N LEU A 66 15.57 16.64 0.21
CA LEU A 66 15.04 17.71 -0.63
C LEU A 66 14.22 18.71 0.19
N PHE A 67 13.34 18.21 1.07
CA PHE A 67 12.53 19.06 1.95
C PHE A 67 13.40 19.98 2.81
N GLU A 68 14.42 19.45 3.49
CA GLU A 68 15.28 20.28 4.35
C GLU A 68 16.03 21.37 3.55
N LYS A 69 16.40 21.09 2.29
CA LYS A 69 17.06 22.06 1.40
C LYS A 69 16.14 23.17 0.88
N MET A 70 14.81 23.03 0.99
CA MET A 70 13.87 24.06 0.55
C MET A 70 13.97 25.31 1.42
N ARG A 71 14.25 26.47 0.79
CA ARG A 71 14.29 27.77 1.48
C ARG A 71 12.92 28.24 1.95
N HIS A 72 11.88 27.94 1.18
CA HIS A 72 10.50 28.27 1.47
C HIS A 72 9.67 27.00 1.36
N LYS A 73 8.85 26.74 2.36
CA LYS A 73 7.97 25.57 2.47
C LYS A 73 6.56 26.08 2.69
N ASP A 74 5.65 25.79 1.77
CA ASP A 74 4.23 26.07 1.94
C ASP A 74 3.55 24.89 2.63
N THR A 75 2.27 25.07 2.98
CA THR A 75 1.44 24.01 3.59
C THR A 75 1.54 22.69 2.80
N GLN A 76 1.50 22.72 1.47
CA GLN A 76 1.56 21.51 0.65
C GLN A 76 2.89 20.75 0.81
N ALA A 77 4.02 21.46 0.90
CA ALA A 77 5.33 20.83 1.14
C ALA A 77 5.39 20.13 2.50
N TRP A 78 4.82 20.75 3.54
CA TRP A 78 4.71 20.15 4.88
C TRP A 78 3.80 18.93 4.88
N SER A 79 2.59 19.05 4.33
CA SER A 79 1.64 17.96 4.21
C SER A 79 2.23 16.77 3.44
N ALA A 80 2.98 17.03 2.36
CA ALA A 80 3.65 15.98 1.59
C ALA A 80 4.66 15.19 2.43
N MET A 81 5.45 15.84 3.29
CA MET A 81 6.39 15.13 4.17
C MET A 81 5.70 14.38 5.31
N ILE A 82 4.64 14.95 5.90
CA ILE A 82 3.84 14.28 6.94
C ILE A 82 3.23 12.99 6.37
N VAL A 83 2.64 13.06 5.18
CA VAL A 83 2.12 11.89 4.46
C VAL A 83 3.24 10.91 4.09
N ALA A 84 4.41 11.39 3.67
CA ALA A 84 5.55 10.52 3.36
C ALA A 84 5.98 9.70 4.59
N TYR A 85 6.17 10.33 5.76
CA TYR A 85 6.48 9.61 6.99
C TYR A 85 5.37 8.63 7.38
N ALA A 86 4.11 9.04 7.29
CA ALA A 86 2.96 8.18 7.59
C ALA A 86 2.93 6.91 6.73
N ASN A 87 3.12 7.05 5.42
CA ASN A 87 3.11 5.94 4.47
C ASN A 87 4.32 5.01 4.68
N HIS A 88 5.43 5.52 5.22
CA HIS A 88 6.62 4.75 5.52
C HIS A 88 6.63 4.09 6.92
N GLY A 89 5.54 4.22 7.67
CA GLY A 89 5.40 3.63 9.01
C GLY A 89 6.09 4.42 10.12
N GLU A 90 6.53 5.65 9.83
CA GLU A 90 7.26 6.55 10.73
C GLU A 90 6.29 7.51 11.43
N ALA A 91 5.32 6.95 12.16
CA ALA A 91 4.23 7.75 12.74
C ALA A 91 4.71 8.86 13.68
N GLU A 92 5.68 8.56 14.54
CA GLU A 92 6.27 9.55 15.46
C GLU A 92 6.89 10.73 14.70
N LYS A 93 7.61 10.47 13.59
CA LYS A 93 8.19 11.52 12.75
C LYS A 93 7.11 12.31 12.02
N SER A 94 6.03 11.66 11.59
CA SER A 94 4.86 12.35 11.01
C SER A 94 4.24 13.34 12.00
N MET A 95 4.03 12.93 13.24
CA MET A 95 3.51 13.80 14.32
C MET A 95 4.49 14.93 14.66
N LEU A 96 5.79 14.64 14.74
CA LEU A 96 6.82 15.66 14.97
C LEU A 96 6.86 16.71 13.84
N MET A 97 6.66 16.29 12.59
CA MET A 97 6.58 17.20 11.45
C MET A 97 5.37 18.13 11.53
N PHE A 98 4.24 17.64 12.03
CA PHE A 98 3.07 18.48 12.30
C PHE A 98 3.34 19.53 13.39
N GLU A 99 4.00 19.16 14.49
CA GLU A 99 4.35 20.14 15.53
C GLU A 99 5.39 21.14 15.03
N ARG A 100 6.37 20.71 14.21
CA ARG A 100 7.31 21.62 13.56
C ARG A 100 6.60 22.60 12.61
N MET A 101 5.69 22.10 11.78
CA MET A 101 4.85 22.93 10.89
C MET A 101 4.12 24.04 11.66
N ARG A 102 3.51 23.70 12.81
CA ARG A 102 2.85 24.67 13.70
C ARG A 102 3.83 25.67 14.30
N SER A 103 5.00 25.22 14.75
CA SER A 103 6.03 26.10 15.32
C SER A 103 6.58 27.11 14.30
N GLU A 104 6.55 26.76 13.01
CA GLU A 104 6.90 27.65 11.90
C GLU A 104 5.71 28.51 11.43
N ASN A 105 4.60 28.52 12.17
CA ASN A 105 3.36 29.26 11.89
C ASN A 105 2.72 28.92 10.54
N VAL A 106 2.93 27.69 10.04
CA VAL A 106 2.27 27.21 8.83
C VAL A 106 0.97 26.52 9.22
N GLN A 107 -0.14 26.94 8.62
CA GLN A 107 -1.46 26.39 8.94
C GLN A 107 -1.63 25.00 8.31
N PRO A 108 -2.02 23.98 9.11
CA PRO A 108 -2.34 22.66 8.60
C PRO A 108 -3.62 22.69 7.77
N ASP A 109 -3.70 21.78 6.81
CA ASP A 109 -4.82 21.60 5.91
C ASP A 109 -5.39 20.18 6.01
N GLU A 110 -6.39 19.87 5.18
CA GLU A 110 -7.01 18.56 5.12
C GLU A 110 -6.01 17.45 4.75
N ILE A 111 -4.99 17.74 3.94
CA ILE A 111 -3.96 16.76 3.58
C ILE A 111 -3.04 16.48 4.77
N THR A 112 -2.77 17.49 5.59
CA THR A 112 -1.99 17.36 6.84
C THR A 112 -2.66 16.35 7.77
N PHE A 113 -3.95 16.54 8.04
CA PHE A 113 -4.70 15.65 8.94
C PHE A 113 -4.92 14.26 8.35
N LEU A 114 -5.12 14.14 7.03
CA LEU A 114 -5.13 12.83 6.38
C LEU A 114 -3.82 12.06 6.62
N GLY A 115 -2.67 12.73 6.53
CA GLY A 115 -1.36 12.14 6.84
C GLY A 115 -1.24 11.66 8.29
N LEU A 116 -1.70 12.47 9.24
CA LEU A 116 -1.70 12.13 10.67
C LEU A 116 -2.61 10.93 10.98
N LEU A 117 -3.82 10.90 10.42
CA LEU A 117 -4.75 9.78 10.60
C LEU A 117 -4.22 8.49 9.97
N ASN A 118 -3.58 8.57 8.79
CA ASN A 118 -2.92 7.42 8.17
C ASN A 118 -1.75 6.91 9.03
N ALA A 119 -0.95 7.80 9.61
CA ALA A 119 0.12 7.43 10.53
C ALA A 119 -0.42 6.66 11.75
N CYS A 120 -1.51 7.15 12.33
CA CYS A 120 -2.19 6.48 13.43
C CYS A 120 -2.72 5.11 13.01
N SER A 121 -3.42 5.03 11.87
CA SER A 121 -3.96 3.78 11.32
C SER A 121 -2.88 2.73 11.11
N HIS A 122 -1.73 3.11 10.54
CA HIS A 122 -0.63 2.19 10.28
C HIS A 122 0.09 1.69 11.54
N ARG A 123 -0.18 2.25 12.73
CA ARG A 123 0.44 1.87 14.00
C ARG A 123 -0.57 1.46 15.08
N GLY A 124 -1.86 1.50 14.77
CA GLY A 124 -2.92 1.17 15.74
C GLY A 124 -3.05 2.20 16.87
N LEU A 125 -2.66 3.45 16.63
CA LEU A 125 -2.72 4.54 17.63
C LEU A 125 -4.15 5.11 17.67
N VAL A 126 -5.07 4.35 18.28
CA VAL A 126 -6.51 4.65 18.26
C VAL A 126 -6.82 5.98 18.96
N GLU A 127 -6.24 6.21 20.13
CA GLU A 127 -6.52 7.40 20.93
C GLU A 127 -5.98 8.66 20.25
N GLU A 128 -4.74 8.62 19.75
CA GLU A 128 -4.12 9.71 18.99
C GLU A 128 -4.89 9.99 17.69
N GLY A 129 -5.37 8.96 17.00
CA GLY A 129 -6.20 9.12 15.81
C GLY A 129 -7.53 9.82 16.11
N ARG A 130 -8.19 9.46 17.22
CA ARG A 130 -9.41 10.14 17.69
C ARG A 130 -9.12 11.60 18.06
N GLU A 131 -8.00 11.85 18.73
CA GLU A 131 -7.57 13.20 19.08
C GLU A 131 -7.34 14.05 17.83
N TYR A 132 -6.52 13.59 16.88
CA TYR A 132 -6.26 14.33 15.64
C TYR A 132 -7.52 14.57 14.81
N TYR A 133 -8.41 13.58 14.75
CA TYR A 133 -9.71 13.75 14.09
C TYR A 133 -10.57 14.83 14.78
N SER A 134 -10.62 14.83 16.12
CA SER A 134 -11.33 15.84 16.90
C SER A 134 -10.72 17.23 16.70
N ARG A 135 -9.38 17.35 16.75
CA ARG A 135 -8.66 18.61 16.53
C ARG A 135 -8.92 19.17 15.13
N MET A 136 -8.86 18.31 14.10
CA MET A 136 -9.17 18.70 12.72
C MET A 136 -10.52 19.44 12.62
N VAL A 137 -11.56 18.90 13.24
CA VAL A 137 -12.92 19.47 13.20
C VAL A 137 -13.07 20.66 14.15
N ASN A 138 -12.67 20.51 15.41
CA ASN A 138 -13.01 21.44 16.48
C ASN A 138 -11.99 22.57 16.66
N GLU A 139 -10.70 22.32 16.45
CA GLU A 139 -9.63 23.31 16.60
C GLU A 139 -9.36 24.02 15.27
N PHE A 140 -9.27 23.26 14.17
CA PHE A 140 -8.89 23.80 12.86
C PHE A 140 -10.06 24.08 11.92
N GLY A 141 -11.28 23.67 12.26
CA GLY A 141 -12.47 23.90 11.44
C GLY A 141 -12.43 23.21 10.07
N ILE A 142 -11.61 22.17 9.92
CA ILE A 142 -11.46 21.43 8.67
C ILE A 142 -12.58 20.40 8.56
N VAL A 143 -13.36 20.50 7.48
CA VAL A 143 -14.46 19.58 7.20
C VAL A 143 -13.91 18.23 6.74
N PRO A 144 -14.22 17.11 7.45
CA PRO A 144 -13.74 15.80 7.06
C PRO A 144 -14.28 15.38 5.68
N SER A 145 -13.37 15.05 4.78
CA SER A 145 -13.70 14.37 3.51
C SER A 145 -13.83 12.85 3.69
N ILE A 146 -14.34 12.17 2.65
CA ILE A 146 -14.47 10.69 2.63
C ILE A 146 -13.15 9.96 2.93
N LYS A 147 -12.00 10.55 2.61
CA LYS A 147 -10.69 9.98 2.90
C LYS A 147 -10.40 9.96 4.40
N HIS A 148 -10.76 11.00 5.14
CA HIS A 148 -10.59 11.04 6.59
C HIS A 148 -11.47 10.01 7.28
N TYR A 149 -12.73 9.88 6.84
CA TYR A 149 -13.62 8.83 7.33
C TYR A 149 -13.02 7.45 7.04
N GLY A 150 -12.49 7.24 5.84
CA GLY A 150 -11.81 6.00 5.47
C GLY A 150 -10.63 5.68 6.38
N SER A 151 -9.77 6.66 6.68
CA SER A 151 -8.63 6.48 7.59
C SER A 151 -9.07 6.15 9.03
N MET A 152 -10.16 6.75 9.52
CA MET A 152 -10.70 6.41 10.85
C MET A 152 -11.30 5.00 10.90
N VAL A 153 -12.03 4.59 9.86
CA VAL A 153 -12.55 3.22 9.74
C VAL A 153 -11.41 2.21 9.64
N ASP A 154 -10.36 2.51 8.86
CA ASP A 154 -9.17 1.65 8.73
C ASP A 154 -8.42 1.53 10.07
N LEU A 155 -8.25 2.64 10.80
CA LEU A 155 -7.64 2.65 12.14
C LEU A 155 -8.39 1.76 13.12
N LEU A 156 -9.70 1.99 13.28
CA LEU A 156 -10.53 1.21 14.20
C LEU A 156 -10.60 -0.26 13.78
N GLY A 157 -10.77 -0.51 12.48
CA GLY A 157 -10.84 -1.86 11.91
C GLY A 157 -9.55 -2.65 12.14
N ARG A 158 -8.39 -2.07 11.85
CA ARG A 158 -7.08 -2.71 12.08
C ARG A 158 -6.83 -3.00 13.55
N ALA A 159 -7.23 -2.09 14.43
CA ALA A 159 -7.11 -2.26 15.87
C ALA A 159 -8.11 -3.29 16.46
N GLY A 160 -9.05 -3.82 15.66
CA GLY A 160 -10.06 -4.80 16.11
C GLY A 160 -11.31 -4.19 16.72
N HIS A 161 -11.44 -2.86 16.70
CA HIS A 161 -12.61 -2.12 17.16
C HIS A 161 -13.72 -2.12 16.09
N LEU A 162 -14.16 -3.29 15.66
CA LEU A 162 -15.07 -3.45 14.52
C LEU A 162 -16.44 -2.80 14.75
N ASP A 163 -17.00 -2.96 15.95
CA ASP A 163 -18.26 -2.34 16.32
C ASP A 163 -18.18 -0.80 16.38
N ASP A 164 -17.06 -0.26 16.85
CA ASP A 164 -16.81 1.18 16.84
C ASP A 164 -16.71 1.70 15.40
N ALA A 165 -16.02 0.97 14.53
CA ALA A 165 -15.89 1.32 13.12
C ALA A 165 -17.27 1.30 12.42
N TYR A 166 -18.08 0.29 12.68
CA TYR A 166 -19.45 0.20 12.15
C TYR A 166 -20.30 1.38 12.64
N ARG A 167 -20.31 1.66 13.95
CA ARG A 167 -21.03 2.83 14.53
C ARG A 167 -20.53 4.15 13.96
N PHE A 168 -19.22 4.28 13.74
CA PHE A 168 -18.63 5.48 13.17
C PHE A 168 -19.20 5.73 11.77
N ILE A 169 -19.27 4.71 10.90
CA ILE A 169 -19.87 4.82 9.56
C ILE A 169 -21.36 5.22 9.65
N ASP A 170 -22.13 4.57 10.53
CA ASP A 170 -23.56 4.85 10.70
C ASP A 170 -23.83 6.26 11.24
N SER A 171 -22.87 6.85 11.97
CA SER A 171 -22.97 8.20 12.54
C SER A 171 -22.55 9.33 11.58
N LEU A 172 -22.09 9.00 10.36
CA LEU A 172 -21.55 10.00 9.45
C LEU A 172 -22.63 11.00 8.99
N PRO A 173 -22.27 12.28 8.83
CA PRO A 173 -23.20 13.30 8.33
C PRO A 173 -23.45 13.21 6.81
N ILE A 174 -22.86 12.22 6.15
CA ILE A 174 -22.98 11.97 4.71
C ILE A 174 -23.45 10.54 4.48
N SER A 175 -24.04 10.29 3.30
CA SER A 175 -24.36 8.92 2.89
C SER A 175 -23.08 8.09 2.79
N PRO A 176 -22.96 6.97 3.54
CA PRO A 176 -21.79 6.10 3.46
C PRO A 176 -21.59 5.55 2.05
N THR A 177 -20.36 5.69 1.54
CA THR A 177 -20.00 5.13 0.22
C THR A 177 -19.62 3.64 0.36
N PRO A 178 -19.73 2.83 -0.73
CA PRO A 178 -19.22 1.46 -0.74
C PRO A 178 -17.79 1.32 -0.26
N MET A 179 -16.95 2.34 -0.49
CA MET A 179 -15.55 2.35 -0.10
C MET A 179 -15.35 2.21 1.43
N LEU A 180 -16.15 2.89 2.25
CA LEU A 180 -16.03 2.80 3.71
C LEU A 180 -16.40 1.40 4.22
N TRP A 181 -17.48 0.84 3.68
CA TRP A 181 -17.92 -0.52 3.99
C TRP A 181 -16.88 -1.55 3.56
N ARG A 182 -16.20 -1.35 2.41
CA ARG A 182 -15.11 -2.23 1.94
C ARG A 182 -13.89 -2.21 2.86
N ILE A 183 -13.52 -1.05 3.40
CA ILE A 183 -12.44 -0.96 4.41
C ILE A 183 -12.82 -1.81 5.62
N LEU A 184 -14.05 -1.67 6.13
CA LEU A 184 -14.51 -2.44 7.28
C LEU A 184 -14.65 -3.94 6.97
N LEU A 185 -15.11 -4.32 5.77
CA LEU A 185 -15.16 -5.72 5.32
C LEU A 185 -13.76 -6.37 5.32
N SER A 186 -12.74 -5.63 4.86
CA SER A 186 -11.35 -6.09 4.92
C SER A 186 -10.86 -6.29 6.36
N ALA A 187 -11.26 -5.42 7.29
CA ALA A 187 -10.96 -5.57 8.71
C ALA A 187 -11.68 -6.80 9.32
N CYS A 188 -12.97 -6.99 9.04
CA CYS A 188 -13.74 -8.16 9.47
C CYS A 188 -13.08 -9.46 8.99
N SER A 189 -12.61 -9.49 7.75
CA SER A 189 -11.85 -10.64 7.21
C SER A 189 -10.55 -10.90 7.98
N SER A 190 -9.82 -9.84 8.34
CA SER A 190 -8.56 -9.96 9.09
C SER A 190 -8.79 -10.51 10.50
N HIS A 191 -9.88 -10.10 11.15
CA HIS A 191 -10.26 -10.53 12.51
C HIS A 191 -11.19 -11.76 12.54
N ASN A 192 -11.52 -12.34 11.38
CA ASN A 192 -12.42 -13.48 11.22
C ASN A 192 -13.86 -13.25 11.76
N ASP A 193 -14.36 -12.02 11.70
CA ASP A 193 -15.72 -11.67 12.10
C ASP A 193 -16.69 -11.88 10.92
N LEU A 194 -17.27 -13.08 10.85
CA LEU A 194 -18.17 -13.45 9.76
C LEU A 194 -19.54 -12.79 9.86
N GLU A 195 -20.08 -12.61 11.06
CA GLU A 195 -21.41 -12.06 11.27
C GLU A 195 -21.48 -10.60 10.80
N LEU A 196 -20.51 -9.79 11.23
CA LEU A 196 -20.44 -8.40 10.79
C LEU A 196 -20.11 -8.30 9.28
N ALA A 197 -19.27 -9.18 8.75
CA ALA A 197 -18.94 -9.21 7.33
C ALA A 197 -20.15 -9.52 6.43
N GLU A 198 -21.03 -10.44 6.83
CA GLU A 198 -22.29 -10.75 6.13
C GLU A 198 -23.17 -9.48 6.06
N LYS A 199 -23.40 -8.83 7.22
CA LYS A 199 -24.17 -7.59 7.32
C LYS A 199 -23.60 -6.45 6.46
N ILE A 200 -22.29 -6.26 6.48
CA ILE A 200 -21.61 -5.22 5.68
C ILE A 200 -21.70 -5.54 4.18
N SER A 201 -21.58 -6.81 3.81
CA SER A 201 -21.63 -7.23 2.41
C SER A 201 -23.00 -6.99 1.79
N GLU A 202 -24.09 -7.15 2.56
CA GLU A 202 -25.43 -6.75 2.14
C GLU A 202 -25.48 -5.25 1.82
N ARG A 203 -24.96 -4.39 2.70
CA ARG A 203 -24.86 -2.93 2.47
C ARG A 203 -24.04 -2.59 1.22
N ILE A 204 -22.93 -3.28 1.00
CA ILE A 204 -22.10 -3.08 -0.18
C ILE A 204 -22.90 -3.42 -1.43
N PHE A 205 -23.54 -4.59 -1.48
CA PHE A 205 -24.27 -5.03 -2.67
C PHE A 205 -25.55 -4.24 -2.95
N GLU A 206 -26.13 -3.58 -1.94
CA GLU A 206 -27.20 -2.59 -2.14
C GLU A 206 -26.70 -1.33 -2.89
N LEU A 207 -25.43 -0.97 -2.72
CA LEU A 207 -24.84 0.27 -3.26
C LEU A 207 -24.01 0.05 -4.54
N ASP A 208 -23.25 -1.04 -4.61
CA ASP A 208 -22.35 -1.40 -5.71
C ASP A 208 -22.00 -2.90 -5.64
N ASP A 209 -22.54 -3.67 -6.56
CA ASP A 209 -22.36 -5.12 -6.65
C ASP A 209 -21.36 -5.56 -7.75
N SER A 210 -20.66 -4.59 -8.38
CA SER A 210 -19.78 -4.83 -9.52
C SER A 210 -18.34 -5.20 -9.14
N HIS A 211 -17.93 -4.84 -7.93
CA HIS A 211 -16.55 -4.98 -7.47
C HIS A 211 -16.24 -6.41 -7.02
N GLY A 212 -15.52 -7.17 -7.84
CA GLY A 212 -15.21 -8.59 -7.58
C GLY A 212 -14.41 -8.85 -6.29
N GLY A 213 -13.70 -7.85 -5.77
CA GLY A 213 -12.96 -7.97 -4.51
C GLY A 213 -13.85 -8.28 -3.30
N ASP A 214 -15.08 -7.78 -3.30
CA ASP A 214 -16.00 -7.89 -2.16
C ASP A 214 -16.47 -9.34 -1.99
N TYR A 215 -16.85 -9.96 -3.11
CA TYR A 215 -17.16 -11.39 -3.20
C TYR A 215 -15.99 -12.26 -2.78
N VAL A 216 -14.78 -11.92 -3.22
CA VAL A 216 -13.58 -12.71 -2.88
C VAL A 216 -13.29 -12.66 -1.39
N ILE A 217 -13.39 -11.49 -0.75
CA ILE A 217 -13.16 -11.34 0.69
C ILE A 217 -14.20 -12.15 1.49
N LEU A 218 -15.48 -12.00 1.18
CA LEU A 218 -16.55 -12.72 1.86
C LEU A 218 -16.47 -14.24 1.59
N SER A 219 -16.15 -14.65 0.35
CA SER A 219 -15.95 -16.05 -0.02
C SER A 219 -14.82 -16.69 0.79
N ASN A 220 -13.69 -16.02 0.93
CA ASN A 220 -12.57 -16.50 1.73
C ASN A 220 -12.95 -16.63 3.21
N LEU A 221 -13.76 -15.69 3.73
CA LEU A 221 -14.22 -15.73 5.11
C LEU A 221 -15.21 -16.88 5.37
N TYR A 222 -16.14 -17.12 4.46
CA TYR A 222 -16.99 -18.31 4.49
C TYR A 222 -16.18 -19.60 4.52
N ALA A 223 -15.17 -19.67 3.65
CA ALA A 223 -14.34 -20.85 3.52
C ALA A 223 -13.47 -21.10 4.77
N ARG A 224 -12.91 -20.05 5.39
CA ARG A 224 -12.21 -20.15 6.70
C ARG A 224 -13.13 -20.66 7.83
N ASN A 225 -14.41 -20.32 7.76
CA ASN A 225 -15.44 -20.79 8.69
C ASN A 225 -16.16 -22.07 8.20
N LYS A 226 -15.58 -22.78 7.20
CA LYS A 226 -16.06 -24.06 6.65
C LYS A 226 -17.50 -24.02 6.09
N LYS A 227 -18.03 -22.84 5.75
CA LYS A 227 -19.33 -22.66 5.10
C LYS A 227 -19.22 -22.81 3.57
N TRP A 228 -18.93 -24.01 3.08
CA TRP A 228 -18.65 -24.25 1.64
C TRP A 228 -19.86 -24.02 0.73
N GLU A 229 -21.08 -24.28 1.20
CA GLU A 229 -22.30 -24.00 0.42
C GLU A 229 -22.44 -22.49 0.11
N ASN A 230 -22.10 -21.63 1.09
CA ASN A 230 -22.08 -20.19 0.89
C ASN A 230 -20.98 -19.75 -0.10
N VAL A 231 -19.84 -20.44 -0.12
CA VAL A 231 -18.76 -20.18 -1.09
C VAL A 231 -19.24 -20.41 -2.51
N ASP A 232 -19.89 -21.54 -2.77
CA ASP A 232 -20.37 -21.91 -4.10
C ASP A 232 -21.52 -21.00 -4.55
N SER A 233 -22.45 -20.70 -3.63
CA SER A 233 -23.53 -19.75 -3.87
C SER A 233 -22.97 -18.37 -4.23
N LEU A 234 -22.02 -17.85 -3.46
CA LEU A 234 -21.45 -16.52 -3.69
C LEU A 234 -20.64 -16.45 -5.00
N ARG A 235 -19.91 -17.52 -5.36
CA ARG A 235 -19.22 -17.62 -6.66
C ARG A 235 -20.19 -17.60 -7.83
N LYS A 236 -21.34 -18.27 -7.69
CA LYS A 236 -22.41 -18.22 -8.69
C LYS A 236 -22.96 -16.81 -8.84
N VAL A 237 -23.30 -16.15 -7.72
CA VAL A 237 -23.77 -14.75 -7.73
C VAL A 237 -22.76 -13.81 -8.37
N MET A 238 -21.47 -13.93 -8.03
CA MET A 238 -20.39 -13.14 -8.62
C MET A 238 -20.33 -13.30 -10.14
N LYS A 239 -20.49 -14.54 -10.64
CA LYS A 239 -20.51 -14.85 -12.08
C LYS A 239 -21.76 -14.29 -12.77
N ASP A 240 -22.92 -14.46 -12.16
CA ASP A 240 -24.20 -13.99 -12.71
C ASP A 240 -24.23 -12.46 -12.83
N ARG A 241 -23.62 -11.76 -11.86
CA ARG A 241 -23.44 -10.30 -11.87
C ARG A 241 -22.26 -9.81 -12.70
N GLN A 242 -21.49 -10.72 -13.31
CA GLN A 242 -20.29 -10.40 -14.10
C GLN A 242 -19.24 -9.57 -13.34
N ALA A 243 -19.18 -9.70 -12.02
CA ALA A 243 -18.23 -8.95 -11.20
C ALA A 243 -16.80 -9.42 -11.47
N VAL A 244 -15.90 -8.47 -11.77
CA VAL A 244 -14.52 -8.79 -12.20
C VAL A 244 -13.56 -8.66 -11.02
N LYS A 245 -12.74 -9.69 -10.80
CA LYS A 245 -11.64 -9.65 -9.85
C LYS A 245 -10.44 -8.93 -10.46
N VAL A 246 -9.91 -7.93 -9.74
CA VAL A 246 -8.63 -7.30 -10.09
C VAL A 246 -7.49 -8.29 -9.82
N PRO A 247 -6.65 -8.64 -10.81
CA PRO A 247 -5.51 -9.51 -10.59
C PRO A 247 -4.45 -8.81 -9.72
N GLY A 248 -3.80 -9.58 -8.85
CA GLY A 248 -2.66 -9.08 -8.09
C GLY A 248 -1.45 -8.94 -8.98
N CYS A 249 -0.93 -7.72 -9.11
CA CYS A 249 0.26 -7.38 -9.90
C CYS A 249 1.29 -6.71 -9.01
N SER A 250 2.54 -7.17 -9.11
CA SER A 250 3.70 -6.52 -8.50
C SER A 250 4.66 -6.07 -9.59
N SER A 251 5.23 -4.88 -9.45
CA SER A 251 6.22 -4.34 -10.37
C SER A 251 7.53 -4.00 -9.68
N ILE A 252 8.62 -4.01 -10.44
CA ILE A 252 9.99 -3.65 -10.02
C ILE A 252 10.68 -2.91 -11.15
N GLU A 253 11.42 -1.85 -10.82
CA GLU A 253 12.30 -1.15 -11.77
C GLU A 253 13.71 -1.76 -11.72
N VAL A 254 14.20 -2.22 -12.87
CA VAL A 254 15.59 -2.68 -13.07
C VAL A 254 16.09 -2.11 -14.40
N ASP A 255 17.30 -1.57 -14.42
CA ASP A 255 17.92 -0.96 -15.60
C ASP A 255 17.03 0.09 -16.32
N ASN A 256 16.30 0.90 -15.54
CA ASN A 256 15.31 1.89 -16.00
C ASN A 256 14.09 1.30 -16.73
N VAL A 257 13.82 0.01 -16.57
CA VAL A 257 12.65 -0.67 -17.12
C VAL A 257 11.77 -1.18 -15.97
N VAL A 258 10.48 -0.87 -16.03
CA VAL A 258 9.49 -1.42 -15.09
C VAL A 258 9.04 -2.80 -15.59
N HIS A 259 9.28 -3.82 -14.78
CA HIS A 259 8.86 -5.20 -15.04
C HIS A 259 7.66 -5.54 -14.17
N GLU A 260 6.60 -6.10 -14.78
CA GLU A 260 5.36 -6.47 -14.10
C GLU A 260 5.22 -7.99 -13.98
N PHE A 261 4.67 -8.42 -12.84
CA PHE A 261 4.43 -9.82 -12.53
C PHE A 261 3.01 -9.99 -12.02
N PHE A 262 2.24 -10.89 -12.62
CA PHE A 262 0.86 -11.14 -12.23
C PHE A 262 0.72 -12.49 -11.50
N SER A 263 -0.10 -12.50 -10.45
CA SER A 263 -0.47 -13.71 -9.75
C SER A 263 -1.23 -14.66 -10.70
N GLY A 264 -0.70 -15.88 -10.89
CA GLY A 264 -1.34 -16.93 -11.70
C GLY A 264 -0.92 -17.00 -13.18
N GLU A 265 -0.17 -16.03 -13.71
CA GLU A 265 0.35 -16.09 -15.09
C GLU A 265 1.43 -17.17 -15.29
N CYS A 266 2.04 -17.65 -14.21
CA CYS A 266 3.11 -18.65 -14.24
C CYS A 266 2.71 -20.03 -14.75
N VAL A 267 1.41 -20.33 -14.94
CA VAL A 267 1.01 -21.60 -15.58
C VAL A 267 1.29 -21.59 -17.09
N LYS A 268 1.50 -20.41 -17.73
CA LYS A 268 1.60 -20.29 -19.20
C LYS A 268 2.85 -19.57 -19.73
N SER A 269 3.63 -18.88 -18.90
CA SER A 269 4.76 -18.02 -19.30
C SER A 269 6.14 -18.69 -19.18
N ARG A 270 7.00 -18.52 -20.21
CA ARG A 270 8.26 -19.24 -20.52
C ARG A 270 9.55 -18.71 -19.85
N ASN A 271 9.52 -17.94 -18.76
CA ASN A 271 10.77 -17.53 -18.10
C ASN A 271 11.27 -18.61 -17.11
N THR A 272 11.86 -19.68 -17.66
CA THR A 272 12.36 -20.83 -16.88
C THR A 272 13.43 -20.44 -15.86
N ASN A 273 14.23 -19.42 -16.15
CA ASN A 273 15.29 -18.98 -15.24
C ASN A 273 14.73 -18.30 -13.98
N LEU A 274 13.73 -17.43 -14.13
CA LEU A 274 13.09 -16.79 -12.97
C LEU A 274 12.38 -17.81 -12.06
N HIS A 275 11.68 -18.79 -12.65
CA HIS A 275 11.02 -19.83 -11.85
C HIS A 275 12.03 -20.68 -11.08
N LYS A 276 13.16 -21.07 -11.71
CA LYS A 276 14.24 -21.77 -11.01
C LYS A 276 14.81 -20.93 -9.87
N ALA A 277 15.09 -19.65 -10.11
CA ALA A 277 15.59 -18.74 -9.08
C ALA A 277 14.59 -18.58 -7.92
N LEU A 278 13.28 -18.52 -8.21
CA LEU A 278 12.23 -18.49 -7.20
C LEU A 278 12.15 -19.80 -6.40
N ASP A 279 12.22 -20.95 -7.07
CA ASP A 279 12.23 -22.26 -6.42
C ASP A 279 13.45 -22.42 -5.49
N GLU A 280 14.63 -22.00 -5.94
CA GLU A 280 15.86 -21.96 -5.14
C GLU A 280 15.73 -20.99 -3.97
N MET A 281 15.22 -19.78 -4.21
CA MET A 281 14.96 -18.80 -3.15
C MET A 281 14.05 -19.40 -2.08
N VAL A 282 12.92 -20.00 -2.45
CA VAL A 282 11.98 -20.59 -1.48
C VAL A 282 12.57 -21.78 -0.74
N LYS A 283 13.44 -22.57 -1.38
CA LYS A 283 14.19 -23.64 -0.70
C LYS A 283 15.09 -23.07 0.41
N GLU A 284 15.85 -22.02 0.12
CA GLU A 284 16.70 -21.35 1.11
C GLU A 284 15.86 -20.73 2.24
N LEU A 285 14.72 -20.12 1.91
CA LEU A 285 13.79 -19.60 2.91
C LEU A 285 13.26 -20.70 3.85
N LYS A 286 12.93 -21.89 3.31
CA LYS A 286 12.48 -23.03 4.12
C LYS A 286 13.58 -23.51 5.07
N LEU A 287 14.85 -23.51 4.64
CA LEU A 287 15.99 -23.80 5.52
C LEU A 287 16.13 -22.76 6.64
N ALA A 288 15.77 -21.51 6.36
CA ALA A 288 15.72 -20.42 7.35
C ALA A 288 14.41 -20.37 8.18
N GLY A 289 13.53 -21.38 8.07
CA GLY A 289 12.31 -21.48 8.88
C GLY A 289 11.04 -20.90 8.26
N TYR A 290 11.03 -20.58 6.96
CA TYR A 290 9.82 -20.18 6.26
C TYR A 290 8.80 -21.33 6.17
N VAL A 291 7.60 -21.09 6.68
CA VAL A 291 6.44 -21.98 6.55
C VAL A 291 5.36 -21.26 5.74
N PRO A 292 5.00 -21.76 4.54
CA PRO A 292 3.92 -21.19 3.74
C PRO A 292 2.58 -21.20 4.49
N ASP A 293 1.88 -20.07 4.52
CA ASP A 293 0.58 -19.96 5.18
C ASP A 293 -0.56 -20.48 4.27
N THR A 294 -0.71 -21.80 4.19
CA THR A 294 -1.72 -22.46 3.33
C THR A 294 -3.17 -22.15 3.73
N SER A 295 -3.39 -21.63 4.95
CA SER A 295 -4.73 -21.18 5.40
C SER A 295 -5.28 -20.03 4.55
N MET A 296 -4.39 -19.31 3.85
CA MET A 296 -4.72 -18.18 2.98
C MET A 296 -5.19 -18.62 1.58
N VAL A 297 -5.01 -19.88 1.20
CA VAL A 297 -5.44 -20.42 -0.10
C VAL A 297 -6.66 -21.30 0.10
N VAL A 298 -7.85 -20.71 -0.07
CA VAL A 298 -9.11 -21.37 0.28
C VAL A 298 -9.83 -21.91 -0.96
N HIS A 299 -9.36 -23.08 -1.39
CA HIS A 299 -10.00 -23.92 -2.40
C HIS A 299 -10.23 -25.31 -1.81
N ALA A 300 -11.48 -25.77 -1.79
CA ALA A 300 -11.87 -27.06 -1.20
C ALA A 300 -11.14 -28.25 -1.85
N ASP A 301 -10.89 -28.15 -3.15
CA ASP A 301 -10.34 -29.25 -3.95
C ASP A 301 -8.81 -29.23 -4.07
N MET A 302 -8.13 -28.26 -3.46
CA MET A 302 -6.66 -28.17 -3.52
C MET A 302 -6.01 -28.90 -2.35
N SER A 303 -5.07 -29.79 -2.67
CA SER A 303 -4.13 -30.34 -1.71
C SER A 303 -3.22 -29.26 -1.11
N ASP A 304 -2.64 -29.52 0.06
CA ASP A 304 -1.71 -28.57 0.69
C ASP A 304 -0.49 -28.26 -0.18
N GLN A 305 -0.07 -29.21 -1.01
CA GLN A 305 1.02 -29.03 -1.96
C GLN A 305 0.64 -28.10 -3.12
N GLU A 306 -0.59 -28.18 -3.62
CA GLU A 306 -1.10 -27.23 -4.62
C GLU A 306 -1.27 -25.83 -4.03
N LYS A 307 -1.72 -25.72 -2.76
CA LYS A 307 -1.82 -24.44 -2.06
C LYS A 307 -0.45 -23.80 -1.87
N GLU A 308 0.54 -24.58 -1.45
CA GLU A 308 1.92 -24.10 -1.34
C GLU A 308 2.44 -23.60 -2.70
N THR A 309 2.19 -24.37 -3.76
CA THR A 309 2.59 -23.98 -5.12
C THR A 309 1.95 -22.66 -5.52
N ALA A 310 0.65 -22.46 -5.24
CA ALA A 310 -0.01 -21.18 -5.50
C ALA A 310 0.63 -20.01 -4.74
N LEU A 311 0.95 -20.19 -3.44
CA LEU A 311 1.62 -19.16 -2.62
C LEU A 311 3.02 -18.83 -3.14
N ARG A 312 3.76 -19.84 -3.61
CA ARG A 312 5.11 -19.67 -4.14
C ARG A 312 5.14 -18.65 -5.28
N TYR A 313 4.17 -18.73 -6.19
CA TYR A 313 4.08 -17.90 -7.38
C TYR A 313 3.23 -16.63 -7.21
N HIS A 314 3.14 -16.11 -5.99
CA HIS A 314 2.64 -14.77 -5.77
C HIS A 314 3.55 -13.73 -6.45
N SER A 315 2.93 -12.70 -7.03
CA SER A 315 3.63 -11.67 -7.81
C SER A 315 4.73 -10.95 -7.01
N GLU A 316 4.54 -10.79 -5.70
CA GLU A 316 5.53 -10.18 -4.81
C GLU A 316 6.83 -10.98 -4.79
N LYS A 317 6.74 -12.32 -4.63
CA LYS A 317 7.92 -13.19 -4.56
C LYS A 317 8.61 -13.27 -5.91
N LEU A 318 7.85 -13.26 -7.01
CA LEU A 318 8.38 -13.20 -8.37
C LEU A 318 9.17 -11.90 -8.60
N ALA A 319 8.60 -10.75 -8.22
CA ALA A 319 9.27 -9.45 -8.36
C ALA A 319 10.54 -9.38 -7.52
N ILE A 320 10.52 -9.87 -6.28
CA ILE A 320 11.71 -9.91 -5.41
C ILE A 320 12.78 -10.86 -5.98
N ALA A 321 12.39 -12.07 -6.42
CA ALA A 321 13.32 -13.02 -7.05
C ALA A 321 13.94 -12.45 -8.33
N PHE A 322 13.15 -11.74 -9.14
CA PHE A 322 13.66 -11.03 -10.31
C PHE A 322 14.68 -9.94 -9.93
N GLY A 323 14.39 -9.17 -8.88
CA GLY A 323 15.32 -8.18 -8.34
C GLY A 323 16.63 -8.81 -7.86
N LEU A 324 16.56 -9.91 -7.10
CA LEU A 324 17.74 -10.65 -6.64
C LEU A 324 18.61 -11.16 -7.81
N LEU A 325 17.97 -11.66 -8.87
CA LEU A 325 18.65 -12.22 -10.03
C LEU A 325 19.33 -11.15 -10.90
N ASN A 326 18.71 -9.98 -11.05
CA ASN A 326 19.11 -8.98 -12.05
C ASN A 326 19.76 -7.73 -11.45
N THR A 327 20.05 -7.69 -10.14
CA THR A 327 20.71 -6.52 -9.52
C THR A 327 21.90 -6.92 -8.64
N PRO A 328 22.99 -6.12 -8.64
CA PRO A 328 24.17 -6.41 -7.84
C PRO A 328 23.88 -6.54 -6.33
N PRO A 329 24.68 -7.34 -5.58
CA PRO A 329 24.61 -7.40 -4.13
C PRO A 329 24.64 -6.00 -3.49
N GLY A 330 23.89 -5.82 -2.40
CA GLY A 330 23.72 -4.54 -1.71
C GLY A 330 22.68 -3.59 -2.32
N THR A 331 22.22 -3.82 -3.55
CA THR A 331 21.17 -2.98 -4.15
C THR A 331 19.84 -3.15 -3.41
N THR A 332 19.17 -2.06 -3.03
CA THR A 332 17.82 -2.14 -2.45
C THR A 332 16.82 -2.63 -3.49
N ILE A 333 16.06 -3.68 -3.18
CA ILE A 333 15.00 -4.21 -4.04
C ILE A 333 13.72 -3.42 -3.75
N ARG A 334 13.15 -2.77 -4.76
CA ARG A 334 11.93 -1.95 -4.61
C ARG A 334 10.78 -2.56 -5.39
N VAL A 335 9.72 -2.95 -4.69
CA VAL A 335 8.55 -3.60 -5.30
C VAL A 335 7.30 -2.78 -5.03
N VAL A 336 6.48 -2.56 -6.05
CA VAL A 336 5.17 -1.90 -5.94
C VAL A 336 4.08 -2.93 -6.21
N LYS A 337 3.13 -3.05 -5.29
CA LYS A 337 1.98 -3.96 -5.37
C LYS A 337 0.70 -3.14 -5.52
N ASN A 338 -0.17 -3.55 -6.45
CA ASN A 338 -1.45 -2.89 -6.69
C ASN A 338 -2.54 -3.20 -5.63
N LEU A 339 -2.35 -4.23 -4.82
CA LEU A 339 -3.24 -4.68 -3.76
C LEU A 339 -2.50 -4.70 -2.40
N ARG A 340 -3.23 -4.93 -1.30
CA ARG A 340 -2.60 -5.20 -0.01
C ARG A 340 -1.78 -6.49 -0.08
N VAL A 341 -0.57 -6.45 0.43
CA VAL A 341 0.35 -7.61 0.45
C VAL A 341 -0.16 -8.62 1.45
N CYS A 342 -0.26 -9.89 1.06
CA CYS A 342 -0.73 -10.92 1.98
C CYS A 342 0.30 -11.24 3.08
N ARG A 343 -0.17 -11.77 4.22
CA ARG A 343 0.65 -12.14 5.37
C ARG A 343 1.82 -13.07 5.02
N ASP A 344 1.58 -14.05 4.15
CA ASP A 344 2.59 -14.99 3.69
C ASP A 344 3.72 -14.28 2.92
N CYS A 345 3.39 -13.41 1.97
CA CYS A 345 4.39 -12.63 1.23
C CYS A 345 5.13 -11.63 2.12
N HIS A 346 4.45 -11.02 3.09
CA HIS A 346 5.08 -10.15 4.09
C HIS A 346 6.10 -10.92 4.93
N ASN A 347 5.74 -12.12 5.42
CA ASN A 347 6.66 -12.98 6.18
C ASN A 347 7.82 -13.52 5.32
N ALA A 348 7.55 -13.87 4.07
CA ALA A 348 8.60 -14.27 3.14
C ALA A 348 9.58 -13.11 2.90
N ALA A 349 9.10 -11.88 2.68
CA ALA A 349 9.96 -10.71 2.46
C ALA A 349 10.88 -10.40 3.64
N LYS A 350 10.41 -10.59 4.89
CA LYS A 350 11.27 -10.55 6.09
C LYS A 350 12.43 -11.53 5.96
N LEU A 351 12.14 -12.81 5.75
CA LEU A 351 13.19 -13.84 5.65
C LEU A 351 14.09 -13.65 4.42
N ILE A 352 13.56 -13.17 3.30
CA ILE A 352 14.37 -12.83 2.13
C ILE A 352 15.40 -11.75 2.49
N SER A 353 15.00 -10.69 3.21
CA SER A 353 15.94 -9.63 3.61
C SER A 353 17.08 -10.15 4.47
N LEU A 354 16.80 -11.12 5.35
CA LEU A 354 17.78 -11.76 6.23
C LEU A 354 18.71 -12.71 5.47
N VAL A 355 18.15 -13.66 4.71
CA VAL A 355 18.89 -14.75 4.05
C VAL A 355 19.79 -14.22 2.94
N PHE A 356 19.31 -13.23 2.18
CA PHE A 356 20.05 -12.69 1.03
C PHE A 356 20.83 -11.41 1.39
N GLY A 357 20.68 -10.87 2.60
CA GLY A 357 21.35 -9.63 3.01
C GLY A 357 20.97 -8.44 2.12
N ARG A 358 19.68 -8.31 1.79
CA ARG A 358 19.16 -7.26 0.89
C ARG A 358 18.03 -6.51 1.57
N LYS A 359 18.12 -5.17 1.60
CA LYS A 359 16.97 -4.35 1.94
C LYS A 359 15.88 -4.51 0.87
N VAL A 360 14.67 -4.86 1.28
CA VAL A 360 13.49 -4.91 0.40
C VAL A 360 12.52 -3.81 0.83
N VAL A 361 12.21 -2.90 -0.08
CA VAL A 361 11.19 -1.87 0.13
C VAL A 361 9.98 -2.27 -0.70
N LEU A 362 8.91 -2.66 -0.02
CA LEU A 362 7.70 -3.11 -0.67
C LEU A 362 6.58 -2.14 -0.37
N ARG A 363 6.03 -1.52 -1.42
CA ARG A 363 4.86 -0.66 -1.34
C ARG A 363 3.61 -1.45 -1.72
N ASP A 364 2.62 -1.48 -0.83
CA ASP A 364 1.25 -1.86 -1.20
C ASP A 364 0.43 -0.61 -1.58
N VAL A 365 -0.91 -0.70 -1.57
CA VAL A 365 -1.82 0.35 -2.05
C VAL A 365 -1.39 1.76 -1.62
N GLN A 366 -1.02 1.95 -0.34
CA GLN A 366 -0.52 3.24 0.18
C GLN A 366 0.57 3.11 1.26
N ARG A 367 0.93 1.90 1.68
CA ARG A 367 1.89 1.70 2.79
C ARG A 367 3.17 1.05 2.29
N PHE A 368 4.29 1.51 2.82
CA PHE A 368 5.59 0.90 2.63
C PHE A 368 5.95 -0.02 3.79
N HIS A 369 6.49 -1.16 3.42
CA HIS A 369 7.10 -2.14 4.30
C HIS A 369 8.59 -2.15 3.98
N HIS A 370 9.42 -1.71 4.93
CA HIS A 370 10.87 -1.76 4.80
C HIS A 370 11.36 -3.00 5.51
N PHE A 371 11.83 -3.98 4.74
CA PHE A 371 12.37 -5.23 5.25
C PHE A 371 13.90 -5.18 5.27
N GLU A 372 14.46 -5.39 6.45
CA GLU A 372 15.90 -5.36 6.71
C GLU A 372 16.19 -6.29 7.89
N ASP A 373 17.19 -7.16 7.75
CA ASP A 373 17.63 -8.13 8.76
C ASP A 373 16.50 -8.95 9.41
N GLY A 374 15.53 -9.40 8.60
CA GLY A 374 14.43 -10.24 9.08
C GLY A 374 13.29 -9.49 9.76
N LYS A 375 13.35 -8.15 9.82
CA LYS A 375 12.34 -7.29 10.44
C LYS A 375 11.63 -6.45 9.40
N CYS A 376 10.46 -5.93 9.76
CA CYS A 376 9.72 -4.97 8.95
C CYS A 376 9.46 -3.68 9.73
N SER A 377 9.53 -2.53 9.08
CA SER A 377 9.19 -1.21 9.67
C SER A 377 7.77 -1.14 10.24
N CYS A 378 6.85 -2.02 9.80
CA CYS A 378 5.49 -2.07 10.33
C CYS A 378 5.40 -2.59 11.77
N GLY A 379 6.46 -3.18 12.33
CA GLY A 379 6.44 -3.78 13.67
C GLY A 379 5.46 -4.95 13.80
N ASP A 380 5.20 -5.66 12.69
CA ASP A 380 4.18 -6.72 12.56
C ASP A 380 2.72 -6.26 12.81
N PHE A 381 2.48 -4.95 12.90
CA PHE A 381 1.14 -4.37 12.79
C PHE A 381 0.74 -4.29 11.31
N TRP A 382 0.47 -5.45 10.71
CA TRP A 382 0.25 -5.64 9.27
C TRP A 382 -1.16 -5.25 8.81
#